data_AF-A0A931U9T5-F1
#
_entry.id   AF-A0A931U9T5-F1
#
_cell.length_a   1.000
_cell.length_b   1.000
_cell.length_c   1.000
_cell.angle_alpha   90.00
_cell.angle_beta   90.00
_cell.angle_gamma   90.00
#
_symmetry.space_group_name_H-M   'P 1'
#
loop_
_entity.id
_entity.type
_entity.pdbx_description
1 polymer ?
#
loop_
_entity_poly.entity_id
_entity_poly.type
_entity_poly.pdbx_seq_one_letter_code
_entity_poly.pdbx_strand_id
1 'polypeptide(L)'
;MTRRITRVERLARKEEKATVKRIISLSIVSGILAIFLFTIGIQLLGKFADFLDAIFKNKEINVIDNSAIGEPKIDPLPHATNSARLAVSGFASDSNSVIIYLNGQKSGTANVEAGKFKFEDLELRSGENKVEAKAVSGGRESNFSDAWIVILDREKPTLEVEGPAEGQFFSGNNRIKVFGKAEKDTQVYANGFLASIDLEGKFEVFVPLGEGKNTVEIKAIDLAGNTKTEMRKITFRK
;
A
#
# COMPACT_ATOMS: atom_id res chain seq x y z
N MET A 1 -91.29 61.94 -43.98
CA MET A 1 -89.88 62.28 -43.70
C MET A 1 -89.06 61.01 -43.59
N THR A 2 -88.35 60.63 -44.64
CA THR A 2 -87.60 59.36 -44.72
C THR A 2 -86.15 59.63 -44.34
N ARG A 3 -85.70 59.15 -43.17
CA ARG A 3 -84.31 59.34 -42.69
C ARG A 3 -83.32 58.67 -43.65
N ARG A 4 -82.55 59.47 -44.40
CA ARG A 4 -81.40 59.00 -45.19
C ARG A 4 -80.26 58.67 -44.23
N ILE A 5 -79.99 57.38 -44.05
CA ILE A 5 -78.84 56.88 -43.30
C ILE A 5 -77.56 57.26 -44.05
N THR A 6 -76.62 57.90 -43.37
CA THR A 6 -75.37 58.38 -43.97
C THR A 6 -74.40 57.23 -44.26
N ARG A 7 -73.51 57.40 -45.24
CA ARG A 7 -72.51 56.38 -45.62
C ARG A 7 -71.60 55.99 -44.43
N VAL A 8 -71.38 56.92 -43.50
CA VAL A 8 -70.59 56.74 -42.27
C VAL A 8 -71.29 55.80 -41.28
N GLU A 9 -72.60 55.98 -41.05
CA GLU A 9 -73.36 55.10 -40.13
C GLU A 9 -73.44 53.65 -40.63
N ARG A 10 -73.46 53.43 -41.96
CA ARG A 10 -73.41 52.08 -42.55
C ARG A 10 -72.06 51.41 -42.36
N LEU A 11 -70.96 52.17 -42.43
CA LEU A 11 -69.61 51.68 -42.18
C LEU A 11 -69.41 51.34 -40.70
N ALA A 12 -69.83 52.22 -39.79
CA ALA A 12 -69.75 52.00 -38.35
C ALA A 12 -70.52 50.74 -37.91
N ARG A 13 -71.77 50.54 -38.39
CA ARG A 13 -72.54 49.31 -38.10
C ARG A 13 -71.92 48.04 -38.70
N LYS A 14 -71.17 48.16 -39.81
CA LYS A 14 -70.47 47.02 -40.42
C LYS A 14 -69.23 46.65 -39.60
N GLU A 15 -68.48 47.64 -39.12
CA GLU A 15 -67.34 47.44 -38.24
C GLU A 15 -67.75 46.90 -36.88
N GLU A 16 -68.83 47.44 -36.28
CA GLU A 16 -69.40 46.96 -35.01
C GLU A 16 -69.85 45.50 -35.10
N LYS A 17 -70.52 45.10 -36.20
CA LYS A 17 -70.87 43.70 -36.44
C LYS A 17 -69.64 42.81 -36.61
N ALA A 18 -68.57 43.33 -37.21
CA ALA A 18 -67.32 42.59 -37.40
C ALA A 18 -66.56 42.40 -36.08
N THR A 19 -66.48 43.43 -35.23
CA THR A 19 -65.89 43.34 -33.89
C THR A 19 -66.69 42.42 -32.98
N VAL A 20 -68.03 42.51 -32.97
CA VAL A 20 -68.89 41.60 -32.19
C VAL A 20 -68.69 40.14 -32.65
N LYS A 21 -68.66 39.89 -33.97
CA LYS A 21 -68.38 38.53 -34.50
C LYS A 21 -66.99 38.03 -34.08
N ARG A 22 -65.98 38.91 -34.07
CA ARG A 22 -64.62 38.57 -33.61
C ARG A 22 -64.58 38.24 -32.12
N ILE A 23 -65.24 39.03 -31.27
CA ILE A 23 -65.34 38.76 -29.83
C ILE A 23 -66.02 37.42 -29.57
N ILE A 24 -67.16 37.16 -30.22
CA ILE A 24 -67.86 35.88 -30.10
C ILE A 24 -66.97 34.71 -30.53
N SER A 25 -66.24 34.85 -31.65
CA SER A 25 -65.31 33.80 -32.09
C SER A 25 -64.17 33.54 -31.09
N LEU A 26 -63.63 34.59 -30.46
CA LEU A 26 -62.61 34.46 -29.41
C LEU A 26 -63.18 33.79 -28.15
N SER A 27 -64.40 34.14 -27.75
CA SER A 27 -65.08 33.50 -26.61
C SER A 27 -65.34 32.02 -26.86
N ILE A 28 -65.75 31.63 -28.07
CA ILE A 28 -65.96 30.23 -28.45
C ILE A 28 -64.63 29.47 -28.42
N VAL A 29 -63.56 30.02 -29.01
CA VAL A 29 -62.23 29.40 -29.00
C VAL A 29 -61.71 29.25 -27.57
N SER A 30 -61.88 30.27 -26.73
CA SER A 30 -61.50 30.23 -25.31
C SER A 30 -62.30 29.17 -24.54
N GLY A 31 -63.60 29.04 -24.79
CA GLY A 31 -64.43 28.00 -24.19
C GLY A 31 -64.00 26.58 -24.59
N ILE A 32 -63.72 26.37 -25.88
CA ILE A 32 -63.20 25.09 -26.38
C ILE A 32 -61.84 24.78 -25.76
N LEU A 33 -60.94 25.76 -25.67
CA LEU A 33 -59.64 25.60 -25.04
C LEU A 33 -59.76 25.25 -23.55
N ALA A 34 -60.69 25.89 -22.83
CA ALA A 34 -60.94 25.58 -21.42
C ALA A 34 -61.46 24.14 -21.23
N ILE A 35 -62.39 23.69 -22.09
CA ILE A 35 -62.90 22.31 -22.07
C ILE A 35 -61.77 21.32 -22.40
N PHE A 36 -60.93 21.63 -23.39
CA PHE A 36 -59.77 20.83 -23.77
C PHE A 36 -58.76 20.72 -22.61
N LEU A 37 -58.43 21.84 -21.96
CA LEU A 37 -57.54 21.86 -20.79
C LEU A 37 -58.13 21.09 -19.61
N PHE A 38 -59.44 21.17 -19.38
CA PHE A 38 -60.08 20.44 -18.29
C PHE A 38 -60.13 18.93 -18.56
N THR A 39 -60.49 18.53 -19.78
CA THR A 39 -60.65 17.12 -20.14
C THR A 39 -59.34 16.38 -20.35
N ILE A 40 -58.40 16.99 -21.06
CA ILE A 40 -57.13 16.36 -21.46
C ILE A 40 -55.99 16.83 -20.55
N GLY A 41 -55.99 18.08 -20.10
CA GLY A 41 -54.94 18.62 -19.25
C GLY A 41 -54.83 17.92 -17.89
N ILE A 42 -55.95 17.58 -17.25
CA ILE A 42 -55.93 16.83 -15.97
C ILE A 42 -55.32 15.44 -16.16
N GLN A 43 -55.64 14.75 -17.28
CA GLN A 43 -55.06 13.43 -17.59
C GLN A 43 -53.55 13.52 -17.93
N LEU A 44 -53.13 14.60 -18.60
CA LEU A 44 -51.72 14.86 -18.89
C LEU A 44 -50.92 15.15 -17.62
N LEU A 45 -51.49 15.84 -16.64
CA LEU A 45 -50.82 16.16 -15.38
C LEU A 45 -50.48 14.91 -14.56
N GLY A 46 -51.41 13.94 -14.49
CA GLY A 46 -51.16 12.66 -13.83
C GLY A 46 -50.03 11.88 -14.50
N LYS A 47 -50.07 11.75 -15.84
CA LYS A 47 -49.00 11.08 -16.60
C LYS A 47 -47.66 11.82 -16.52
N PHE A 48 -47.68 13.14 -16.38
CA PHE A 48 -46.49 13.94 -16.16
C PHE A 48 -45.87 13.67 -14.79
N ALA A 49 -46.68 13.51 -13.73
CA ALA A 49 -46.18 13.10 -12.43
C ALA A 49 -45.52 11.71 -12.48
N ASP A 50 -46.14 10.73 -13.16
CA ASP A 50 -45.55 9.40 -13.35
C ASP A 50 -44.24 9.45 -14.16
N PHE A 51 -44.15 10.35 -15.15
CA PHE A 51 -42.94 10.58 -15.94
C PHE A 51 -41.84 11.27 -15.11
N LEU A 52 -42.18 12.25 -14.28
CA LEU A 52 -41.24 12.86 -13.35
C LEU A 52 -40.77 11.82 -12.34
N ASP A 53 -41.65 11.00 -11.80
CA ASP A 53 -41.28 9.87 -10.95
C ASP A 53 -40.36 8.91 -11.71
N ALA A 54 -40.64 8.54 -12.96
CA ALA A 54 -39.75 7.67 -13.74
C ALA A 54 -38.36 8.31 -14.03
N ILE A 55 -38.28 9.63 -14.16
CA ILE A 55 -37.03 10.38 -14.36
C ILE A 55 -36.25 10.58 -13.06
N PHE A 56 -36.94 10.86 -11.94
CA PHE A 56 -36.32 11.14 -10.65
C PHE A 56 -36.14 9.88 -9.79
N LYS A 57 -36.94 8.83 -10.01
CA LYS A 57 -36.82 7.51 -9.40
C LYS A 57 -35.86 6.65 -10.21
N ASN A 58 -34.61 7.10 -10.32
CA ASN A 58 -33.44 6.24 -10.50
C ASN A 58 -32.15 7.03 -10.31
N LYS A 59 -31.84 7.29 -9.05
CA LYS A 59 -30.60 6.77 -8.47
C LYS A 59 -30.85 6.64 -6.97
N GLU A 60 -31.21 5.43 -6.52
CA GLU A 60 -30.55 4.99 -5.28
C GLU A 60 -29.07 5.14 -5.59
N ILE A 61 -28.49 6.23 -5.11
CA ILE A 61 -27.05 6.37 -5.08
C ILE A 61 -26.66 5.23 -4.15
N ASN A 62 -26.31 4.08 -4.72
CA ASN A 62 -25.25 3.28 -4.17
C ASN A 62 -24.15 4.30 -3.93
N VAL A 63 -24.03 4.75 -2.68
CA VAL A 63 -22.81 5.33 -2.18
C VAL A 63 -21.86 4.15 -2.32
N ILE A 64 -21.29 3.98 -3.51
CA ILE A 64 -20.04 3.29 -3.65
C ILE A 64 -19.17 4.12 -2.72
N ASP A 65 -18.94 3.58 -1.53
CA ASP A 65 -18.03 4.15 -0.57
C ASP A 65 -16.68 4.18 -1.28
N ASN A 66 -16.43 5.29 -1.97
CA ASN A 66 -15.21 5.55 -2.69
C ASN A 66 -14.14 6.03 -1.70
N SER A 67 -14.28 5.68 -0.43
CA SER A 67 -13.17 5.64 0.51
C SER A 67 -12.11 4.74 -0.09
N ALA A 68 -11.03 5.38 -0.54
CA ALA A 68 -9.83 4.71 -0.99
C ALA A 68 -9.34 3.81 0.15
N ILE A 69 -9.06 2.54 -0.16
CA ILE A 69 -8.50 1.61 0.81
C ILE A 69 -7.09 2.11 1.16
N GLY A 70 -6.83 2.28 2.46
CA GLY A 70 -5.52 2.69 2.94
C GLY A 70 -4.43 1.69 2.54
N GLU A 71 -3.25 2.20 2.22
CA GLU A 71 -2.08 1.37 1.95
C GLU A 71 -1.68 0.60 3.22
N PRO A 72 -1.35 -0.70 3.11
CA PRO A 72 -0.84 -1.44 4.25
C PRO A 72 0.57 -0.94 4.60
N LYS A 73 0.93 -1.00 5.87
CA LYS A 73 2.29 -0.74 6.35
C LYS A 73 2.93 -2.05 6.77
N ILE A 74 4.04 -2.38 6.14
CA ILE A 74 4.88 -3.54 6.49
C ILE A 74 5.79 -3.13 7.65
N ASP A 75 5.88 -3.99 8.68
CA ASP A 75 6.83 -3.83 9.77
C ASP A 75 8.28 -3.92 9.23
N PRO A 76 9.27 -3.28 9.88
CA PRO A 76 10.64 -3.31 9.40
C PRO A 76 11.17 -4.72 9.14
N LEU A 77 11.67 -4.94 7.91
CA LEU A 77 12.31 -6.18 7.50
C LEU A 77 13.83 -6.05 7.64
N PRO A 78 14.55 -7.17 7.85
CA PRO A 78 16.02 -7.15 7.85
C PRO A 78 16.55 -6.76 6.46
N HIS A 79 17.66 -6.04 6.43
CA HIS A 79 18.30 -5.65 5.16
C HIS A 79 18.90 -6.85 4.42
N ALA A 80 19.37 -7.85 5.18
CA ALA A 80 19.88 -9.11 4.65
C ALA A 80 19.50 -10.28 5.57
N THR A 81 19.39 -11.48 5.02
CA THR A 81 19.12 -12.71 5.78
C THR A 81 19.69 -13.92 5.05
N ASN A 82 20.06 -14.95 5.81
CA ASN A 82 20.43 -16.25 5.26
C ASN A 82 19.27 -17.26 5.19
N SER A 83 18.09 -16.88 5.71
CA SER A 83 16.89 -17.69 5.62
C SER A 83 16.17 -17.44 4.30
N ALA A 84 15.84 -18.52 3.57
CA ALA A 84 14.96 -18.40 2.39
C ALA A 84 13.52 -18.01 2.75
N ARG A 85 13.13 -18.16 4.01
CA ARG A 85 11.77 -17.89 4.48
C ARG A 85 11.79 -16.68 5.38
N LEU A 86 10.95 -15.72 5.05
CA LEU A 86 10.80 -14.48 5.80
C LEU A 86 9.34 -14.30 6.21
N ALA A 87 9.11 -14.04 7.49
CA ALA A 87 7.82 -13.60 7.96
C ALA A 87 7.63 -12.11 7.65
N VAL A 88 6.50 -11.75 7.08
CA VAL A 88 6.10 -10.36 6.80
C VAL A 88 4.86 -10.05 7.63
N SER A 89 4.98 -9.10 8.54
CA SER A 89 3.89 -8.59 9.35
C SER A 89 3.67 -7.10 9.13
N GLY A 90 2.55 -6.60 9.62
CA GLY A 90 2.26 -5.19 9.56
C GLY A 90 0.82 -4.84 9.89
N PHE A 91 0.41 -3.66 9.45
CA PHE A 91 -0.90 -3.08 9.70
C PHE A 91 -1.63 -2.77 8.40
N ALA A 92 -2.93 -2.98 8.37
CA ALA A 92 -3.80 -2.62 7.27
C ALA A 92 -5.18 -2.26 7.82
N SER A 93 -5.51 -0.97 7.81
CA SER A 93 -6.83 -0.49 8.25
C SER A 93 -7.90 -0.78 7.19
N ASP A 94 -9.14 -0.98 7.64
CA ASP A 94 -10.34 -1.04 6.78
C ASP A 94 -10.25 -2.06 5.62
N SER A 95 -9.53 -3.16 5.87
CA SER A 95 -9.30 -4.24 4.91
C SER A 95 -9.53 -5.62 5.51
N ASN A 96 -9.89 -6.59 4.66
CA ASN A 96 -10.12 -7.98 5.06
C ASN A 96 -8.85 -8.82 4.92
N SER A 97 -7.98 -8.48 3.98
CA SER A 97 -6.76 -9.23 3.69
C SER A 97 -5.70 -8.33 3.07
N VAL A 98 -4.44 -8.78 3.09
CA VAL A 98 -3.30 -8.15 2.44
C VAL A 98 -2.67 -9.13 1.45
N ILE A 99 -2.46 -8.69 0.21
CA ILE A 99 -1.71 -9.43 -0.80
C ILE A 99 -0.25 -9.04 -0.68
N ILE A 100 0.64 -10.03 -0.54
CA ILE A 100 2.09 -9.84 -0.49
C ILE A 100 2.66 -10.09 -1.89
N TYR A 101 3.52 -9.18 -2.33
CA TYR A 101 4.23 -9.25 -3.60
C TYR A 101 5.74 -9.37 -3.36
N LEU A 102 6.38 -10.24 -4.14
CA LEU A 102 7.82 -10.38 -4.21
C LEU A 102 8.26 -10.11 -5.64
N ASN A 103 9.14 -9.12 -5.83
CA ASN A 103 9.66 -8.73 -7.14
C ASN A 103 8.54 -8.47 -8.17
N GLY A 104 7.44 -7.83 -7.73
CA GLY A 104 6.26 -7.52 -8.53
C GLY A 104 5.30 -8.70 -8.78
N GLN A 105 5.64 -9.92 -8.36
CA GLN A 105 4.78 -11.09 -8.48
C GLN A 105 4.00 -11.32 -7.19
N LYS A 106 2.71 -11.65 -7.28
CA LYS A 106 1.91 -12.07 -6.13
C LYS A 106 2.49 -13.36 -5.52
N SER A 107 2.92 -13.28 -4.26
CA SER A 107 3.43 -14.43 -3.50
C SER A 107 2.35 -15.10 -2.66
N GLY A 108 1.41 -14.32 -2.12
CA GLY A 108 0.38 -14.86 -1.24
C GLY A 108 -0.59 -13.82 -0.72
N THR A 109 -1.45 -14.25 0.20
CA THR A 109 -2.45 -13.38 0.85
C THR A 109 -2.53 -13.74 2.33
N ALA A 110 -2.53 -12.73 3.19
CA ALA A 110 -2.70 -12.86 4.63
C ALA A 110 -4.02 -12.22 5.05
N ASN A 111 -4.72 -12.85 6.02
CA ASN A 111 -5.91 -12.26 6.60
C ASN A 111 -5.52 -11.11 7.54
N VAL A 112 -6.41 -10.11 7.63
CA VAL A 112 -6.27 -9.00 8.57
C VAL A 112 -7.16 -9.26 9.78
N GLU A 113 -6.56 -9.30 10.96
CA GLU A 113 -7.26 -9.47 12.24
C GLU A 113 -6.92 -8.29 13.14
N ALA A 114 -7.94 -7.59 13.64
CA ALA A 114 -7.79 -6.37 14.44
C ALA A 114 -6.82 -5.33 13.81
N GLY A 115 -6.88 -5.18 12.48
CA GLY A 115 -6.05 -4.24 11.71
C GLY A 115 -4.60 -4.67 11.53
N LYS A 116 -4.22 -5.89 11.95
CA LYS A 116 -2.88 -6.47 11.77
C LYS A 116 -2.92 -7.64 10.82
N PHE A 117 -1.83 -7.87 10.10
CA PHE A 117 -1.65 -9.07 9.27
C PHE A 117 -0.31 -9.71 9.56
N LYS A 118 -0.22 -11.01 9.27
CA LYS A 118 1.03 -11.78 9.30
C LYS A 118 1.03 -12.82 8.19
N PHE A 119 2.14 -12.89 7.47
CA PHE A 119 2.42 -13.86 6.41
C PHE A 119 3.74 -14.55 6.73
N GLU A 120 3.71 -15.82 7.14
CA GLU A 120 4.88 -16.49 7.74
C GLU A 120 5.93 -16.97 6.74
N ASP A 121 5.50 -17.34 5.52
CA ASP A 121 6.30 -18.14 4.59
C ASP A 121 6.57 -17.40 3.27
N LEU A 122 7.08 -16.16 3.32
CA LEU A 122 7.58 -15.51 2.10
C LEU A 122 8.87 -16.17 1.64
N GLU A 123 8.81 -16.90 0.53
CA GLU A 123 9.97 -17.54 -0.09
C GLU A 123 10.79 -16.55 -0.92
N LEU A 124 11.94 -16.15 -0.37
CA LEU A 124 12.90 -15.26 -1.01
C LEU A 124 13.68 -15.97 -2.12
N ARG A 125 14.06 -15.21 -3.14
CA ARG A 125 14.98 -15.63 -4.21
C ARG A 125 16.40 -15.22 -3.85
N SER A 126 17.40 -15.87 -4.45
CA SER A 126 18.80 -15.52 -4.22
C SER A 126 19.07 -14.06 -4.60
N GLY A 127 19.84 -13.34 -3.78
CA GLY A 127 20.15 -11.93 -4.02
C GLY A 127 19.05 -10.98 -3.54
N GLU A 128 18.84 -9.86 -4.24
CA GLU A 128 17.85 -8.85 -3.88
C GLU A 128 16.40 -9.33 -4.04
N ASN A 129 15.58 -9.00 -3.04
CA ASN A 129 14.16 -9.26 -3.00
C ASN A 129 13.41 -7.98 -2.63
N LYS A 130 12.59 -7.48 -3.55
CA LYS A 130 11.68 -6.37 -3.31
C LYS A 130 10.35 -6.89 -2.77
N VAL A 131 10.01 -6.52 -1.55
CA VAL A 131 8.78 -6.90 -0.85
C VAL A 131 7.84 -5.70 -0.79
N GLU A 132 6.62 -5.88 -1.31
CA GLU A 132 5.56 -4.87 -1.33
C GLU A 132 4.23 -5.53 -0.97
N ALA A 133 3.26 -4.75 -0.51
CA ALA A 133 1.95 -5.26 -0.13
C ALA A 133 0.81 -4.37 -0.63
N LYS A 134 -0.37 -4.97 -0.81
CA LYS A 134 -1.63 -4.25 -1.05
C LYS A 134 -2.73 -4.74 -0.12
N ALA A 135 -3.50 -3.82 0.43
CA ALA A 135 -4.68 -4.14 1.21
C ALA A 135 -5.87 -4.42 0.29
N VAL A 136 -6.74 -5.35 0.68
CA VAL A 136 -7.92 -5.77 -0.08
C VAL A 136 -9.16 -5.69 0.79
N SER A 137 -10.19 -5.01 0.28
CA SER A 137 -11.47 -4.82 0.95
C SER A 137 -12.60 -4.78 -0.09
N GLY A 138 -13.63 -5.62 0.09
CA GLY A 138 -14.78 -5.65 -0.83
C GLY A 138 -14.42 -5.87 -2.31
N GLY A 139 -13.36 -6.65 -2.58
CA GLY A 139 -12.89 -6.95 -3.95
C GLY A 139 -12.06 -5.84 -4.61
N ARG A 140 -11.79 -4.73 -3.92
CA ARG A 140 -10.90 -3.66 -4.38
C ARG A 140 -9.52 -3.79 -3.73
N GLU A 141 -8.48 -3.32 -4.40
CA GLU A 141 -7.11 -3.24 -3.89
C GLU A 141 -6.72 -1.78 -3.59
N SER A 142 -5.86 -1.58 -2.59
CA SER A 142 -5.16 -0.30 -2.38
C SER A 142 -4.01 -0.09 -3.38
N ASN A 143 -3.34 1.06 -3.29
CA ASN A 143 -1.98 1.21 -3.82
C ASN A 143 -1.00 0.27 -3.09
N PHE A 144 0.22 0.16 -3.61
CA PHE A 144 1.30 -0.55 -2.93
C PHE A 144 1.73 0.18 -1.65
N SER A 145 2.15 -0.59 -0.66
CA SER A 145 2.94 -0.10 0.47
C SER A 145 4.29 0.46 0.01
N ASP A 146 5.02 1.07 0.95
CA ASP A 146 6.46 1.25 0.80
C ASP A 146 7.15 -0.09 0.50
N ALA A 147 8.16 -0.04 -0.35
CA ALA A 147 8.93 -1.21 -0.75
C ALA A 147 10.08 -1.47 0.24
N TRP A 148 10.22 -2.73 0.63
CA TRP A 148 11.37 -3.22 1.41
C TRP A 148 12.30 -4.02 0.52
N ILE A 149 13.60 -3.77 0.61
CA ILE A 149 14.62 -4.56 -0.07
C ILE A 149 15.29 -5.47 0.95
N VAL A 150 15.26 -6.77 0.69
CA VAL A 150 15.89 -7.81 1.52
C VAL A 150 16.84 -8.63 0.65
N ILE A 151 18.10 -8.73 1.07
CA ILE A 151 19.10 -9.54 0.37
C ILE A 151 19.12 -10.94 0.99
N LEU A 152 18.81 -11.98 0.20
CA LEU A 152 19.07 -13.36 0.59
C LEU A 152 20.53 -13.69 0.28
N ASP A 153 21.32 -13.84 1.32
CA ASP A 153 22.74 -14.20 1.26
C ASP A 153 23.03 -15.42 2.14
N ARG A 154 23.57 -16.47 1.54
CA ARG A 154 23.92 -17.74 2.20
C ARG A 154 25.42 -18.01 2.18
N GLU A 155 26.21 -17.09 1.63
CA GLU A 155 27.65 -17.25 1.57
C GLU A 155 28.25 -16.93 2.94
N LYS A 156 29.22 -17.73 3.37
CA LYS A 156 29.87 -17.48 4.66
C LYS A 156 30.86 -16.34 4.51
N PRO A 157 31.00 -15.48 5.54
CA PRO A 157 31.95 -14.39 5.45
C PRO A 157 33.38 -14.88 5.29
N THR A 158 34.20 -14.09 4.59
CA THR A 158 35.64 -14.34 4.59
C THR A 158 36.23 -14.03 5.97
N LEU A 159 37.16 -14.89 6.40
CA LEU A 159 37.89 -14.77 7.66
C LEU A 159 39.26 -15.40 7.45
N GLU A 160 40.31 -14.63 7.72
CA GLU A 160 41.72 -15.01 7.68
C GLU A 160 42.37 -14.55 8.99
N VAL A 161 42.74 -15.49 9.85
CA VAL A 161 43.40 -15.18 11.12
C VAL A 161 44.91 -15.23 10.94
N GLU A 162 45.55 -14.06 10.92
CA GLU A 162 47.00 -13.88 10.78
C GLU A 162 47.75 -14.20 12.08
N GLY A 163 47.14 -13.94 13.24
CA GLY A 163 47.72 -14.24 14.54
C GLY A 163 46.68 -14.40 15.65
N PRO A 164 46.95 -15.23 16.68
CA PRO A 164 48.16 -16.02 16.89
C PRO A 164 48.28 -17.22 15.94
N ALA A 165 49.50 -17.70 15.73
CA ALA A 165 49.75 -18.92 14.98
C ALA A 165 49.29 -20.16 15.78
N GLU A 166 48.94 -21.24 15.06
CA GLU A 166 48.61 -22.52 15.69
C GLU A 166 49.80 -23.05 16.49
N GLY A 167 49.56 -23.47 17.74
CA GLY A 167 50.56 -23.97 18.66
C GLY A 167 51.47 -22.91 19.30
N GLN A 168 51.22 -21.62 19.06
CA GLN A 168 52.11 -20.56 19.54
C GLN A 168 52.20 -20.54 21.08
N PHE A 169 53.42 -20.27 21.57
CA PHE A 169 53.72 -20.15 22.99
C PHE A 169 53.83 -18.67 23.39
N PHE A 170 53.23 -18.31 24.52
CA PHE A 170 53.25 -16.98 25.11
C PHE A 170 53.71 -17.05 26.58
N SER A 171 54.43 -16.03 27.03
CA SER A 171 54.82 -15.89 28.45
C SER A 171 54.76 -14.46 28.95
N GLY A 172 54.68 -14.31 30.28
CA GLY A 172 54.61 -13.01 30.96
C GLY A 172 53.22 -12.37 30.90
N ASN A 173 52.85 -11.74 29.78
CA ASN A 173 51.55 -11.07 29.64
C ASN A 173 50.46 -12.07 29.25
N ASN A 174 49.42 -12.19 30.09
CA ASN A 174 48.30 -13.09 29.85
C ASN A 174 47.26 -12.55 28.86
N ARG A 175 47.49 -11.41 28.21
CA ARG A 175 46.63 -10.89 27.13
C ARG A 175 47.37 -10.94 25.82
N ILE A 176 46.81 -11.66 24.86
CA ILE A 176 47.39 -11.75 23.51
C ILE A 176 46.56 -10.96 22.52
N LYS A 177 47.22 -10.45 21.48
CA LYS A 177 46.56 -9.84 20.33
C LYS A 177 46.15 -10.95 19.35
N VAL A 178 44.88 -11.00 19.03
CA VAL A 178 44.32 -11.77 17.92
C VAL A 178 44.03 -10.78 16.80
N PHE A 179 44.52 -11.05 15.59
CA PHE A 179 44.37 -10.14 14.46
C PHE A 179 44.35 -10.90 13.15
N GLY A 180 43.83 -10.23 12.12
CA GLY A 180 43.75 -10.76 10.78
C GLY A 180 42.83 -9.92 9.91
N LYS A 181 42.24 -10.55 8.90
CA LYS A 181 41.29 -9.91 7.98
C LYS A 181 39.97 -10.66 7.98
N ALA A 182 38.89 -9.91 7.90
CA ALA A 182 37.56 -10.42 7.68
C ALA A 182 36.89 -9.60 6.58
N GLU A 183 35.77 -10.11 6.08
CA GLU A 183 34.93 -9.36 5.17
C GLU A 183 34.43 -8.06 5.80
N LYS A 184 34.19 -7.06 4.94
CA LYS A 184 33.68 -5.75 5.37
C LYS A 184 32.29 -5.90 6.00
N ASP A 185 31.98 -5.01 6.92
CA ASP A 185 30.69 -4.97 7.63
C ASP A 185 30.35 -6.25 8.41
N THR A 186 31.33 -7.13 8.62
CA THR A 186 31.21 -8.30 9.51
C THR A 186 31.59 -7.95 10.94
N GLN A 187 30.94 -8.62 11.88
CA GLN A 187 31.33 -8.62 13.27
C GLN A 187 32.27 -9.79 13.55
N VAL A 188 33.44 -9.52 14.12
CA VAL A 188 34.40 -10.55 14.52
C VAL A 188 34.49 -10.62 16.03
N TYR A 189 34.42 -11.83 16.57
CA TYR A 189 34.57 -12.12 17.99
C TYR A 189 35.76 -13.06 18.19
N ALA A 190 36.59 -12.82 19.20
CA ALA A 190 37.59 -13.79 19.65
C ALA A 190 37.32 -14.17 21.11
N ASN A 191 36.98 -15.45 21.35
CA ASN A 191 36.61 -16.00 22.65
C ASN A 191 35.51 -15.17 23.35
N GLY A 192 34.53 -14.70 22.57
CA GLY A 192 33.43 -13.84 23.02
C GLY A 192 33.75 -12.34 23.09
N PHE A 193 34.99 -11.91 22.90
CA PHE A 193 35.35 -10.49 22.86
C PHE A 193 35.17 -9.91 21.46
N LEU A 194 34.40 -8.83 21.32
CA LEU A 194 34.19 -8.13 20.05
C LEU A 194 35.50 -7.45 19.60
N ALA A 195 35.89 -7.68 18.34
CA ALA A 195 37.04 -7.05 17.71
C ALA A 195 36.67 -5.72 17.05
N SER A 196 37.62 -4.81 17.02
CA SER A 196 37.53 -3.61 16.17
C SER A 196 37.92 -4.02 14.76
N ILE A 197 37.11 -3.68 13.76
CA ILE A 197 37.40 -3.88 12.33
C ILE A 197 37.52 -2.52 11.64
N ASP A 198 38.54 -2.36 10.79
CA ASP A 198 38.72 -1.14 10.01
C ASP A 198 38.05 -1.21 8.63
N LEU A 199 38.14 -0.12 7.85
CA LEU A 199 37.54 -0.02 6.51
C LEU A 199 38.18 -0.97 5.48
N GLU A 200 39.38 -1.49 5.77
CA GLU A 200 40.08 -2.48 4.97
C GLU A 200 39.76 -3.92 5.38
N GLY A 201 38.93 -4.11 6.42
CA GLY A 201 38.55 -5.41 6.95
C GLY A 201 39.58 -6.00 7.92
N LYS A 202 40.61 -5.24 8.33
CA LYS A 202 41.56 -5.73 9.34
C LYS A 202 40.90 -5.65 10.70
N PHE A 203 40.92 -6.75 11.42
CA PHE A 203 40.39 -6.82 12.77
C PHE A 203 41.50 -7.03 13.80
N GLU A 204 41.30 -6.49 14.99
CA GLU A 204 42.14 -6.77 16.15
C GLU A 204 41.36 -6.81 17.46
N VAL A 205 41.79 -7.69 18.36
CA VAL A 205 41.21 -7.84 19.69
C VAL A 205 42.22 -8.44 20.66
N PHE A 206 42.15 -8.03 21.92
CA PHE A 206 42.99 -8.59 22.99
C PHE A 206 42.21 -9.59 23.83
N VAL A 207 42.65 -10.85 23.80
CA VAL A 207 42.01 -11.96 24.52
C VAL A 207 42.87 -12.35 25.74
N PRO A 208 42.28 -12.41 26.95
CA PRO A 208 42.97 -12.94 28.12
C PRO A 208 43.09 -14.47 28.05
N LEU A 209 44.22 -15.00 28.53
CA LEU A 209 44.57 -16.41 28.55
C LEU A 209 44.67 -16.93 30.00
N GLY A 210 44.29 -18.19 30.19
CA GLY A 210 44.57 -18.96 31.39
C GLY A 210 45.95 -19.62 31.34
N GLU A 211 46.51 -20.00 32.49
CA GLU A 211 47.74 -20.77 32.55
C GLU A 211 47.59 -22.11 31.81
N GLY A 212 48.58 -22.49 31.00
CA GLY A 212 48.61 -23.74 30.25
C GLY A 212 48.00 -23.62 28.84
N LYS A 213 47.31 -24.69 28.41
CA LYS A 213 46.74 -24.78 27.06
C LYS A 213 45.44 -23.98 26.97
N ASN A 214 45.34 -23.11 25.95
CA ASN A 214 44.15 -22.34 25.64
C ASN A 214 43.68 -22.67 24.22
N THR A 215 42.36 -22.65 24.01
CA THR A 215 41.76 -22.69 22.67
C THR A 215 41.04 -21.37 22.45
N VAL A 216 41.51 -20.57 21.51
CA VAL A 216 40.88 -19.31 21.13
C VAL A 216 39.96 -19.58 19.95
N GLU A 217 38.66 -19.35 20.14
CA GLU A 217 37.66 -19.38 19.08
C GLU A 217 37.55 -18.00 18.43
N ILE A 218 37.72 -17.89 17.12
CA ILE A 218 37.54 -16.67 16.34
C ILE A 218 36.34 -16.86 15.43
N LYS A 219 35.29 -16.06 15.62
CA LYS A 219 34.02 -16.17 14.89
C LYS A 219 33.70 -14.85 14.17
N ALA A 220 33.54 -14.93 12.86
CA ALA A 220 33.00 -13.84 12.04
C ALA A 220 31.51 -14.07 11.75
N ILE A 221 30.72 -13.00 11.77
CA ILE A 221 29.28 -12.98 11.51
C ILE A 221 28.99 -11.84 10.54
N ASP A 222 28.35 -12.11 9.40
CA ASP A 222 27.96 -11.07 8.43
C ASP A 222 26.59 -10.44 8.75
N LEU A 223 26.16 -9.51 7.89
CA LEU A 223 24.87 -8.82 8.00
C LEU A 223 23.66 -9.75 7.80
N ALA A 224 23.81 -10.83 7.03
CA ALA A 224 22.78 -11.82 6.76
C ALA A 224 22.66 -12.88 7.88
N GLY A 225 23.63 -12.89 8.81
CA GLY A 225 23.75 -13.85 9.90
C GLY A 225 24.52 -15.12 9.55
N ASN A 226 25.21 -15.18 8.40
CA ASN A 226 26.13 -16.30 8.13
C ASN A 226 27.37 -16.17 9.01
N THR A 227 27.93 -17.34 9.36
CA THR A 227 29.05 -17.40 10.30
C THR A 227 30.19 -18.24 9.77
N LYS A 228 31.42 -17.78 10.02
CA LYS A 228 32.66 -18.55 9.83
C LYS A 228 33.43 -18.57 11.15
N THR A 229 33.92 -19.73 11.55
CA THR A 229 34.66 -19.91 12.82
C THR A 229 36.00 -20.58 12.55
N GLU A 230 37.05 -20.07 13.18
CA GLU A 230 38.38 -20.67 13.25
C GLU A 230 38.80 -20.86 14.70
N MET A 231 39.63 -21.88 14.94
CA MET A 231 40.21 -22.13 16.26
C MET A 231 41.73 -21.97 16.19
N ARG A 232 42.31 -21.45 17.27
CA ARG A 232 43.76 -21.41 17.49
C ARG A 232 44.09 -22.02 18.84
N LYS A 233 44.88 -23.10 18.84
CA LYS A 233 45.39 -23.69 20.08
C LYS A 233 46.71 -23.03 20.43
N ILE A 234 46.84 -22.52 21.64
CA ILE A 234 48.06 -21.83 22.10
C ILE A 234 48.39 -22.26 23.52
N THR A 235 49.63 -22.03 23.93
CA THR A 235 50.08 -22.31 25.30
C THR A 235 50.56 -21.02 25.95
N PHE A 236 50.06 -20.72 27.14
CA PHE A 236 50.50 -19.60 27.96
C PHE A 236 51.17 -20.09 29.24
N ARG A 237 52.29 -19.46 29.62
CA ARG A 237 52.97 -19.71 30.89
C ARG A 237 53.31 -18.39 31.56
N LYS A 238 52.86 -18.20 32.80
CA LYS A 238 53.15 -17.01 33.60
C LYS A 238 54.65 -16.83 33.88
#